data_AF-A0A072PFG9-F1
#
_entry.id   AF-A0A072PFG9-F1
#
_cell.length_a   1.000
_cell.length_b   1.000
_cell.length_c   1.000
_cell.angle_alpha   90.00
_cell.angle_beta   90.00
_cell.angle_gamma   90.00
#
_symmetry.space_group_name_H-M   'P 1'
#
loop_
_entity.id
_entity.type
_entity.pdbx_description
1 polymer ?
#
loop_
_entity_poly.entity_id
_entity_poly.type
_entity_poly.pdbx_seq_one_letter_code
_entity_poly.pdbx_strand_id
1 'polypeptide(L)'
;MAGKQLEHDLWEIWDQKPTMTSLEKDQLCEILPLDVASRLHEVFSVHLACYWILFVYLHRVVWWTLPHSPTTQSALQQVWQHFQDSYGEVVDGSKIVHPGLLWPVFIFGAECPNEYRRNWAVEQLEALGDSKPVLQAQPESNSTIPPFNISSGATKNARRAARLLRELIKRQEDTKARVDDRDLSVELFGCYFSLM
;
A
#
# COMPACT_ATOMS: atom_id res chain seq x y z
N MET A 1 -21.89 -12.41 -11.22
CA MET A 1 -22.44 -12.59 -9.86
C MET A 1 -21.35 -12.73 -8.80
N ALA A 2 -20.21 -13.39 -9.09
CA ALA A 2 -19.12 -13.57 -8.12
C ALA A 2 -18.55 -12.26 -7.50
N GLY A 3 -18.36 -11.19 -8.28
CA GLY A 3 -17.77 -9.95 -7.75
C GLY A 3 -18.59 -9.23 -6.67
N LYS A 4 -19.93 -9.26 -6.77
CA LYS A 4 -20.80 -8.70 -5.72
C LYS A 4 -20.78 -9.56 -4.44
N GLN A 5 -20.63 -10.88 -4.59
CA GLN A 5 -20.45 -11.76 -3.44
C GLN A 5 -19.13 -11.45 -2.73
N LEU A 6 -18.04 -11.30 -3.48
CA LEU A 6 -16.75 -10.93 -2.89
C LEU A 6 -16.78 -9.58 -2.18
N GLU A 7 -17.46 -8.58 -2.74
CA GLU A 7 -17.64 -7.28 -2.07
C GLU A 7 -18.43 -7.44 -0.75
N HIS A 8 -19.46 -8.29 -0.73
CA HIS A 8 -20.21 -8.62 0.48
C HIS A 8 -19.34 -9.34 1.52
N ASP A 9 -18.58 -10.34 1.10
CA ASP A 9 -17.68 -11.11 1.98
C ASP A 9 -16.60 -10.21 2.61
N LEU A 10 -16.09 -9.20 1.86
CA LEU A 10 -15.20 -8.19 2.42
C LEU A 10 -15.89 -7.41 3.56
N TRP A 11 -17.12 -6.96 3.35
CA TRP A 11 -17.88 -6.27 4.40
C TRP A 11 -18.14 -7.17 5.62
N GLU A 12 -18.45 -8.45 5.44
CA GLU A 12 -18.58 -9.38 6.57
C GLU A 12 -17.28 -9.51 7.37
N ILE A 13 -16.12 -9.58 6.69
CA ILE A 13 -14.81 -9.59 7.35
C ILE A 13 -14.57 -8.29 8.12
N TRP A 14 -14.98 -7.14 7.56
CA TRP A 14 -14.88 -5.86 8.25
C TRP A 14 -15.68 -5.83 9.54
N ASP A 15 -16.88 -6.40 9.54
CA ASP A 15 -17.76 -6.43 10.71
C ASP A 15 -17.23 -7.37 11.80
N GLN A 16 -16.46 -8.38 11.43
CA GLN A 16 -15.82 -9.33 12.36
C GLN A 16 -14.47 -8.84 12.92
N LYS A 17 -13.97 -7.67 12.48
CA LYS A 17 -12.64 -7.20 12.91
C LYS A 17 -12.59 -6.97 14.43
N PRO A 18 -11.46 -7.28 15.10
CA PRO A 18 -11.30 -6.96 16.51
C PRO A 18 -11.37 -5.46 16.77
N THR A 19 -12.12 -5.03 17.79
CA THR A 19 -12.32 -3.61 18.14
C THR A 19 -11.00 -2.84 18.27
N MET A 20 -9.97 -3.50 18.79
CA MET A 20 -8.63 -2.93 18.96
C MET A 20 -8.01 -2.41 17.65
N THR A 21 -8.31 -3.04 16.50
CA THR A 21 -7.80 -2.62 15.18
C THR A 21 -8.44 -1.34 14.68
N SER A 22 -9.57 -0.93 15.26
CA SER A 22 -10.30 0.29 14.89
C SER A 22 -10.03 1.46 15.85
N LEU A 23 -9.19 1.24 16.87
CA LEU A 23 -8.85 2.30 17.82
C LEU A 23 -7.84 3.26 17.20
N GLU A 24 -8.12 4.55 17.36
CA GLU A 24 -7.16 5.60 17.04
C GLU A 24 -5.96 5.55 18.00
N LYS A 25 -4.84 6.13 17.59
CA LYS A 25 -3.60 6.15 18.37
C LYS A 25 -3.82 6.68 19.79
N ASP A 26 -4.61 7.74 19.95
CA ASP A 26 -4.88 8.35 21.25
C ASP A 26 -5.63 7.40 22.18
N GLN A 27 -6.61 6.66 21.63
CA GLN A 27 -7.37 5.64 22.37
C GLN A 27 -6.49 4.44 22.76
N LEU A 28 -5.52 4.07 21.91
CA LEU A 28 -4.53 3.06 22.27
C LEU A 28 -3.59 3.53 23.39
N CYS A 29 -3.25 4.82 23.42
CA CYS A 29 -2.39 5.41 24.45
C CYS A 29 -3.07 5.48 25.84
N GLU A 30 -4.40 5.40 25.91
CA GLU A 30 -5.12 5.29 27.19
C GLU A 30 -4.92 3.92 27.86
N ILE A 31 -4.62 2.88 27.08
CA ILE A 31 -4.56 1.48 27.54
C ILE A 31 -3.12 0.95 27.53
N LEU A 32 -2.26 1.52 26.68
CA LEU A 32 -0.90 1.05 26.44
C LEU A 32 0.12 2.19 26.54
N PRO A 33 1.38 1.89 26.90
CA PRO A 33 2.47 2.86 26.80
C PRO A 33 2.60 3.42 25.37
N LEU A 34 2.96 4.71 25.26
CA LEU A 34 3.03 5.45 23.99
C LEU A 34 3.82 4.73 22.90
N ASP A 35 4.94 4.12 23.25
CA ASP A 35 5.80 3.41 22.29
C ASP A 35 5.08 2.18 21.71
N VAL A 36 4.38 1.42 22.56
CA VAL A 36 3.63 0.23 22.15
C VAL A 36 2.39 0.64 21.35
N ALA A 37 1.66 1.65 21.80
CA ALA A 37 0.48 2.18 21.12
C ALA A 37 0.84 2.70 19.72
N SER A 38 1.96 3.43 19.59
CA SER A 38 2.45 3.94 18.30
C SER A 38 2.79 2.80 17.34
N ARG A 39 3.53 1.79 17.80
CA ARG A 39 3.91 0.64 16.96
C ARG A 39 2.72 -0.20 16.54
N LEU A 40 1.77 -0.45 17.45
CA LEU A 40 0.55 -1.18 17.09
C LEU A 40 -0.28 -0.42 16.07
N HIS A 41 -0.46 0.89 16.25
CA HIS A 41 -1.21 1.71 15.31
C HIS A 41 -0.57 1.71 13.91
N GLU A 42 0.75 1.81 13.83
CA GLU A 42 1.50 1.72 12.57
C GLU A 42 1.31 0.37 11.87
N VAL A 43 1.36 -0.74 12.63
CA VAL A 43 1.14 -2.10 12.11
C VAL A 43 -0.31 -2.30 11.69
N PHE A 44 -1.28 -1.86 12.49
CA PHE A 44 -2.70 -1.92 12.11
C PHE A 44 -2.94 -1.13 10.83
N SER A 45 -2.33 0.05 10.67
CA SER A 45 -2.43 0.84 9.45
C SER A 45 -1.93 0.09 8.22
N VAL A 46 -0.83 -0.68 8.30
CA VAL A 46 -0.40 -1.56 7.20
C VAL A 46 -1.49 -2.57 6.84
N HIS A 47 -2.06 -3.25 7.83
CA HIS A 47 -3.10 -4.26 7.60
C HIS A 47 -4.39 -3.66 7.05
N LEU A 48 -4.81 -2.50 7.57
CA LEU A 48 -6.00 -1.79 7.11
C LEU A 48 -5.83 -1.26 5.70
N ALA A 49 -4.65 -0.74 5.34
CA ALA A 49 -4.34 -0.36 3.97
C ALA A 49 -4.44 -1.57 3.02
N CYS A 50 -3.86 -2.71 3.40
CA CYS A 50 -3.97 -3.97 2.66
C CYS A 50 -5.42 -4.47 2.55
N TYR A 51 -6.25 -4.24 3.56
CA TYR A 51 -7.65 -4.61 3.53
C TYR A 51 -8.44 -3.69 2.57
N TRP A 52 -8.34 -2.37 2.72
CA TRP A 52 -9.11 -1.42 1.91
C TRP A 52 -8.72 -1.46 0.43
N ILE A 53 -7.45 -1.75 0.11
CA ILE A 53 -7.03 -1.88 -1.29
C ILE A 53 -7.72 -3.06 -2.00
N LEU A 54 -8.23 -4.05 -1.27
CA LEU A 54 -8.99 -5.16 -1.88
C LEU A 54 -10.26 -4.67 -2.57
N PHE A 55 -10.95 -3.66 -2.05
CA PHE A 55 -12.10 -3.06 -2.72
C PHE A 55 -11.69 -2.37 -4.03
N VAL A 56 -10.56 -1.66 -4.00
CA VAL A 56 -10.02 -0.97 -5.18
C VAL A 56 -9.61 -1.97 -6.25
N TYR A 57 -8.91 -3.03 -5.85
CA TYR A 57 -8.51 -4.11 -6.73
C TYR A 57 -9.71 -4.88 -7.31
N LEU A 58 -10.69 -5.21 -6.47
CA LEU A 58 -11.91 -5.87 -6.88
C LEU A 58 -12.65 -5.03 -7.93
N HIS A 59 -12.76 -3.71 -7.71
CA HIS A 59 -13.37 -2.81 -8.68
C HIS A 59 -12.61 -2.75 -9.99
N ARG A 60 -11.28 -2.63 -9.93
CA ARG A 60 -10.42 -2.65 -11.12
C ARG A 60 -10.64 -3.91 -11.96
N VAL A 61 -10.71 -5.09 -11.34
CA VAL A 61 -10.80 -6.38 -12.05
C VAL A 61 -12.22 -6.70 -12.51
N VAL A 62 -13.23 -6.52 -11.66
CA VAL A 62 -14.62 -6.92 -11.95
C VAL A 62 -15.35 -5.87 -12.78
N TRP A 63 -15.09 -4.60 -12.52
CA TRP A 63 -15.78 -3.46 -13.11
C TRP A 63 -14.83 -2.58 -13.92
N TRP A 64 -13.97 -3.24 -14.71
CA TRP A 64 -12.90 -2.64 -15.51
C TRP A 64 -13.30 -1.40 -16.33
N THR A 65 -14.46 -1.41 -16.97
CA THR A 65 -14.92 -0.32 -17.84
C THR A 65 -15.74 0.75 -17.10
N LEU A 66 -16.08 0.50 -15.83
CA LEU A 66 -16.96 1.40 -15.07
C LEU A 66 -16.14 2.42 -14.25
N PRO A 67 -16.67 3.64 -14.07
CA PRO A 67 -16.09 4.60 -13.14
C PRO A 67 -16.11 4.05 -11.71
N HIS A 68 -15.26 4.60 -10.83
CA HIS A 68 -15.21 4.18 -9.44
C HIS A 68 -16.58 4.30 -8.77
N SER A 69 -17.00 3.20 -8.14
CA SER A 69 -18.16 3.21 -7.25
C SER A 69 -17.89 4.11 -6.02
N PRO A 70 -18.94 4.56 -5.32
CA PRO A 70 -18.78 5.26 -4.04
C PRO A 70 -17.92 4.46 -3.05
N THR A 71 -18.12 3.14 -2.97
CA THR A 71 -17.30 2.22 -2.17
C THR A 71 -15.82 2.33 -2.52
N THR A 72 -15.49 2.34 -3.80
CA THR A 72 -14.09 2.42 -4.28
C THR A 72 -13.47 3.77 -3.95
N GLN A 73 -14.23 4.86 -4.09
CA GLN A 73 -13.74 6.20 -3.74
C GLN A 73 -13.47 6.32 -2.23
N SER A 74 -14.36 5.79 -1.39
CA SER A 74 -14.14 5.70 0.05
C SER A 74 -12.93 4.82 0.37
N ALA A 75 -12.80 3.65 -0.26
CA ALA A 75 -11.66 2.77 -0.06
C ALA A 75 -10.33 3.44 -0.43
N LEU A 76 -10.26 4.17 -1.55
CA LEU A 76 -9.07 4.96 -1.91
C LEU A 76 -8.72 6.01 -0.86
N GLN A 77 -9.72 6.65 -0.25
CA GLN A 77 -9.49 7.61 0.82
C GLN A 77 -8.96 6.94 2.09
N GLN A 78 -9.51 5.77 2.48
CA GLN A 78 -9.05 5.00 3.63
C GLN A 78 -7.62 4.48 3.44
N VAL A 79 -7.32 3.92 2.26
CA VAL A 79 -5.95 3.48 1.91
C VAL A 79 -4.97 4.63 2.05
N TRP A 80 -5.33 5.82 1.53
CA TRP A 80 -4.46 6.99 1.61
C TRP A 80 -4.16 7.40 3.06
N GLN A 81 -5.17 7.43 3.92
CA GLN A 81 -4.98 7.75 5.35
C GLN A 81 -4.04 6.73 6.00
N HIS A 82 -4.32 5.44 5.82
CA HIS A 82 -3.48 4.39 6.39
C HIS A 82 -2.05 4.36 5.83
N PHE A 83 -1.82 4.81 4.60
CA PHE A 83 -0.46 5.00 4.10
C PHE A 83 0.29 6.11 4.87
N GLN A 84 -0.36 7.22 5.20
CA GLN A 84 0.25 8.28 6.00
C GLN A 84 0.58 7.78 7.42
N ASP A 85 -0.30 6.96 7.99
CA ASP A 85 -0.18 6.46 9.36
C ASP A 85 0.69 5.20 9.48
N SER A 86 0.88 4.45 8.40
CA SER A 86 1.63 3.19 8.36
C SER A 86 3.09 3.35 8.78
N TYR A 87 3.70 2.27 9.28
CA TYR A 87 5.13 2.26 9.55
C TYR A 87 5.93 2.59 8.28
N GLY A 88 6.98 3.39 8.44
CA GLY A 88 7.93 3.62 7.38
C GLY A 88 9.34 3.89 7.89
N GLU A 89 10.34 3.38 7.19
CA GLU A 89 11.73 3.73 7.45
C GLU A 89 11.96 5.18 7.01
N VAL A 90 12.58 5.99 7.86
CA VAL A 90 12.95 7.37 7.50
C VAL A 90 14.34 7.32 6.86
N VAL A 91 14.39 7.46 5.54
CA VAL A 91 15.63 7.54 4.77
C VAL A 91 15.76 8.97 4.26
N ASP A 92 16.88 9.63 4.57
CA ASP A 92 17.16 11.01 4.17
C ASP A 92 16.03 12.01 4.51
N GLY A 93 15.36 11.81 5.65
CA GLY A 93 14.26 12.65 6.14
C GLY A 93 12.90 12.37 5.49
N SER A 94 12.82 11.44 4.53
CA SER A 94 11.57 11.01 3.90
C SER A 94 11.11 9.66 4.44
N LYS A 95 9.84 9.57 4.81
CA LYS A 95 9.22 8.33 5.27
C LYS A 95 8.91 7.43 4.07
N ILE A 96 9.52 6.25 4.05
CA ILE A 96 9.28 5.20 3.05
C ILE A 96 8.28 4.20 3.62
N VAL A 97 7.18 3.94 2.92
CA VAL A 97 6.18 2.94 3.31
C VAL A 97 6.77 1.55 3.59
N HIS A 98 6.09 0.78 4.43
CA HIS A 98 6.45 -0.60 4.72
C HIS A 98 6.54 -1.46 3.42
N PRO A 99 7.57 -2.31 3.24
CA PRO A 99 7.73 -3.12 2.01
C PRO A 99 6.53 -4.03 1.68
N GLY A 100 5.81 -4.51 2.69
CA GLY A 100 4.56 -5.26 2.50
C GLY A 100 3.43 -4.45 1.83
N LEU A 101 3.61 -3.13 1.68
CA LEU A 101 2.69 -2.25 0.96
C LEU A 101 3.09 -2.04 -0.51
N LEU A 102 4.11 -2.74 -1.04
CA LEU A 102 4.52 -2.61 -2.44
C LEU A 102 3.36 -2.83 -3.42
N TRP A 103 2.62 -3.93 -3.28
CA TRP A 103 1.43 -4.17 -4.12
C TRP A 103 0.29 -3.18 -3.84
N PRO A 104 -0.09 -2.92 -2.57
CA PRO A 104 -1.10 -1.90 -2.27
C PRO A 104 -0.82 -0.52 -2.88
N VAL A 105 0.42 -0.05 -2.79
CA VAL A 105 0.85 1.25 -3.35
C VAL A 105 0.77 1.25 -4.86
N PHE A 106 1.14 0.14 -5.52
CA PHE A 106 1.02 -0.01 -6.96
C PHE A 106 -0.45 0.10 -7.42
N ILE A 107 -1.36 -0.67 -6.81
CA ILE A 107 -2.79 -0.63 -7.15
C ILE A 107 -3.38 0.74 -6.84
N PHE A 108 -3.02 1.33 -5.70
CA PHE A 108 -3.47 2.66 -5.32
C PHE A 108 -3.06 3.70 -6.35
N GLY A 109 -1.79 3.74 -6.76
CA GLY A 109 -1.31 4.68 -7.77
C GLY A 109 -1.98 4.48 -9.13
N ALA A 110 -2.30 3.24 -9.50
CA ALA A 110 -2.96 2.92 -10.77
C ALA A 110 -4.41 3.42 -10.82
N GLU A 111 -5.10 3.47 -9.68
CA GLU A 111 -6.52 3.83 -9.60
C GLU A 111 -6.76 5.21 -8.97
N CYS A 112 -5.76 5.88 -8.39
CA CYS A 112 -5.98 7.15 -7.71
C CYS A 112 -6.28 8.27 -8.73
N PRO A 113 -7.39 9.01 -8.62
CA PRO A 113 -7.69 10.13 -9.53
C PRO A 113 -6.84 11.38 -9.24
N ASN A 114 -6.26 11.49 -8.05
CA ASN A 114 -5.46 12.64 -7.64
C ASN A 114 -3.99 12.49 -8.10
N GLU A 115 -3.51 13.43 -8.92
CA GLU A 115 -2.16 13.41 -9.49
C GLU A 115 -1.06 13.42 -8.42
N TYR A 116 -1.19 14.27 -7.39
CA TYR A 116 -0.22 14.34 -6.30
C TYR A 116 -0.07 12.98 -5.59
N ARG A 117 -1.18 12.30 -5.30
CA ARG A 117 -1.18 10.97 -4.67
C ARG A 117 -0.61 9.88 -5.58
N ARG A 118 -0.81 9.99 -6.90
CA ARG A 118 -0.18 9.08 -7.89
C ARG A 118 1.33 9.25 -7.94
N ASN A 119 1.80 10.51 -8.00
CA ASN A 119 3.23 10.81 -8.00
C ASN A 119 3.89 10.33 -6.71
N TRP A 120 3.25 10.57 -5.57
CA TRP A 120 3.69 10.00 -4.29
C TRP A 120 3.82 8.48 -4.35
N ALA A 121 2.86 7.75 -4.93
CA ALA A 121 2.93 6.29 -5.02
C ALA A 121 4.12 5.82 -5.85
N VAL A 122 4.44 6.52 -6.95
CA VAL A 122 5.63 6.23 -7.77
C VAL A 122 6.91 6.48 -6.96
N GLU A 123 7.02 7.62 -6.28
CA GLU A 123 8.18 7.98 -5.45
C GLU A 123 8.41 6.95 -4.33
N GLN A 124 7.35 6.46 -3.69
CA GLN A 124 7.45 5.44 -2.65
C GLN A 124 7.97 4.10 -3.20
N LEU A 125 7.54 3.69 -4.39
CA LEU A 125 8.05 2.47 -5.04
C LEU A 125 9.51 2.62 -5.46
N GLU A 126 9.95 3.81 -5.87
CA GLU A 126 11.37 4.09 -6.16
C GLU A 126 12.21 4.05 -4.89
N ALA A 127 11.75 4.71 -3.83
CA ALA A 127 12.40 4.73 -2.53
C ALA A 127 12.54 3.31 -1.94
N LEU A 128 11.51 2.47 -2.08
CA LEU A 128 11.58 1.04 -1.71
C LEU A 128 12.65 0.28 -2.51
N GLY A 129 12.83 0.61 -3.79
CA GLY A 129 13.85 0.01 -4.66
C GLY A 129 15.28 0.49 -4.39
N ASP A 130 15.42 1.69 -3.83
CA ASP A 130 16.71 2.31 -3.48
C ASP A 130 17.13 2.04 -2.04
N SER A 131 16.19 1.63 -1.18
CA SER A 131 16.43 1.24 0.20
C SER A 131 17.45 0.10 0.26
N LYS A 132 18.64 0.39 0.79
CA LYS A 132 19.68 -0.61 1.00
C LYS A 132 19.23 -1.54 2.13
N PRO A 133 19.44 -2.87 2.03
CA PRO A 133 19.20 -3.76 3.16
C PRO A 133 20.09 -3.31 4.33
N VAL A 134 19.46 -2.89 5.43
CA VAL A 134 20.15 -2.44 6.64
C VAL A 134 20.85 -3.65 7.27
N LEU A 135 22.09 -3.91 6.83
CA LEU A 135 23.06 -4.78 7.52
C LEU A 135 23.91 -3.97 8.52
N GLN A 136 23.34 -2.93 9.14
CA GLN A 136 23.98 -2.25 10.25
C GLN A 136 23.15 -2.45 11.50
N ALA A 137 23.54 -3.45 12.28
CA ALA A 137 23.16 -3.56 13.68
C ALA A 137 23.51 -2.24 14.37
N GLN A 138 22.51 -1.40 14.63
CA GLN A 138 22.68 -0.32 15.58
C GLN A 138 22.92 -0.93 16.96
N PRO A 139 23.83 -0.36 17.77
CA PRO A 139 24.10 -0.87 19.11
C PRO A 139 22.81 -0.84 19.93
N GLU A 140 22.43 -2.01 20.44
CA GLU A 140 21.18 -2.26 21.16
C GLU A 140 20.99 -1.25 22.30
N SER A 141 20.10 -0.28 22.14
CA SER A 141 19.51 0.40 23.28
C SER A 141 18.39 -0.50 23.80
N ASN A 142 18.65 -1.19 24.92
CA ASN A 142 17.77 -2.14 25.62
C ASN A 142 16.37 -1.60 26.03
N SER A 143 16.02 -0.37 25.65
CA SER A 143 14.77 0.29 26.03
C SER A 143 13.75 0.44 24.89
N THR A 144 14.08 0.06 23.65
CA THR A 144 13.19 0.31 22.50
C THR A 144 13.13 -0.92 21.59
N ILE A 145 11.91 -1.35 21.25
CA ILE A 145 11.67 -2.46 20.32
C ILE A 145 12.37 -2.11 18.99
N PRO A 146 13.20 -3.02 18.43
CA PRO A 146 13.95 -2.73 17.23
C PRO A 146 13.01 -2.39 16.05
N PRO A 147 13.41 -1.48 15.15
CA PRO A 147 12.68 -1.23 13.91
C PRO A 147 12.58 -2.49 13.06
N PHE A 148 11.53 -2.58 12.23
CA PHE A 148 11.38 -3.70 11.31
C PHE A 148 12.49 -3.62 10.26
N ASN A 149 13.36 -4.63 10.21
CA ASN A 149 14.46 -4.66 9.24
C ASN A 149 13.97 -5.17 7.88
N ILE A 150 14.18 -4.38 6.83
CA ILE A 150 13.92 -4.78 5.43
C ILE A 150 14.69 -6.07 5.11
N SER A 151 13.97 -7.15 4.82
CA SER A 151 14.59 -8.34 4.25
C SER A 151 15.09 -8.01 2.84
N SER A 152 16.36 -8.33 2.56
CA SER A 152 17.06 -8.10 1.27
C SER A 152 16.34 -8.64 0.02
N GLY A 153 15.22 -9.36 0.17
CA GLY A 153 14.41 -9.90 -0.92
C GLY A 153 13.11 -9.12 -1.23
N ALA A 154 12.54 -8.42 -0.24
CA ALA A 154 11.16 -7.92 -0.30
C ALA A 154 10.95 -6.77 -1.31
N THR A 155 11.99 -6.05 -1.70
CA THR A 155 11.89 -4.87 -2.58
C THR A 155 12.57 -5.03 -3.93
N LYS A 156 13.03 -6.25 -4.29
CA LYS A 156 13.76 -6.51 -5.54
C LYS A 156 13.01 -6.05 -6.80
N ASN A 157 11.68 -6.09 -6.76
CA ASN A 157 10.82 -5.68 -7.86
C ASN A 157 10.30 -4.24 -7.74
N ALA A 158 10.59 -3.51 -6.65
CA ALA A 158 10.04 -2.18 -6.39
C ALA A 158 10.41 -1.16 -7.48
N ARG A 159 11.67 -1.16 -7.95
CA ARG A 159 12.09 -0.29 -9.06
C ARG A 159 11.39 -0.62 -10.38
N ARG A 160 11.14 -1.90 -10.66
CA ARG A 160 10.35 -2.33 -11.84
C ARG A 160 8.89 -1.92 -11.69
N ALA A 161 8.32 -2.08 -10.49
CA ALA A 161 6.97 -1.66 -10.16
C ALA A 161 6.77 -0.15 -10.33
N ALA A 162 7.72 0.67 -9.87
CA ALA A 162 7.68 2.13 -10.05
C ALA A 162 7.66 2.52 -11.54
N ARG A 163 8.55 1.91 -12.33
CA ARG A 163 8.61 2.17 -13.77
C ARG A 163 7.33 1.72 -14.49
N LEU A 164 6.81 0.55 -14.13
CA LEU A 164 5.54 0.05 -14.65
C LEU A 164 4.39 1.00 -14.30
N LEU A 165 4.30 1.42 -13.04
CA LEU A 165 3.24 2.31 -12.56
C LEU A 165 3.28 3.66 -13.27
N ARG A 166 4.46 4.26 -13.45
CA ARG A 166 4.63 5.53 -14.16
C ARG A 166 4.12 5.45 -15.60
N GLU A 167 4.49 4.39 -16.32
CA GLU A 167 4.02 4.19 -17.69
C GLU A 167 2.52 3.87 -17.74
N LEU A 168 2.02 3.10 -16.77
CA LEU A 168 0.61 2.78 -16.64
C LEU A 168 -0.23 4.04 -16.46
N ILE A 169 0.14 4.91 -15.52
CA ILE A 169 -0.53 6.19 -15.27
C ILE A 169 -0.58 7.02 -16.54
N LYS A 170 0.57 7.19 -17.20
CA LYS A 170 0.68 7.97 -18.44
C LYS A 170 -0.27 7.44 -19.52
N ARG A 171 -0.26 6.14 -19.79
CA ARG A 171 -1.14 5.56 -20.83
C ARG A 171 -2.62 5.64 -20.46
N GLN A 172 -2.96 5.48 -19.19
CA GLN A 172 -4.34 5.66 -18.73
C GLN A 172 -4.80 7.11 -18.89
N GLU A 173 -3.92 8.09 -18.68
CA GLU A 173 -4.20 9.50 -18.91
C GLU A 173 -4.35 9.85 -20.40
N ASP A 174 -3.52 9.27 -21.26
CA ASP A 174 -3.56 9.48 -22.71
C ASP A 174 -4.83 8.86 -23.34
N THR A 175 -5.17 7.64 -22.92
CA THR A 175 -6.31 6.88 -23.48
C THR A 175 -7.64 7.14 -22.78
N LYS A 176 -7.61 7.77 -21.59
CA LYS A 176 -8.76 7.92 -20.68
C LYS A 176 -9.44 6.58 -20.35
N ALA A 177 -8.68 5.50 -20.35
CA ALA A 177 -9.15 4.14 -20.06
C ALA A 177 -8.14 3.40 -19.19
N ARG A 178 -8.59 2.38 -18.46
CA ARG A 178 -7.68 1.48 -17.74
C ARG A 178 -6.79 0.73 -18.74
N VAL A 179 -5.55 0.50 -18.35
CA VAL A 179 -4.54 -0.24 -19.13
C VAL A 179 -4.18 -1.50 -18.37
N ASP A 180 -4.05 -2.62 -19.09
CA ASP A 180 -3.66 -3.90 -18.50
C ASP A 180 -2.17 -3.86 -18.09
N ASP A 181 -1.92 -3.99 -16.79
CA ASP A 181 -0.59 -3.94 -16.21
C ASP A 181 0.27 -5.16 -16.57
N ARG A 182 -0.35 -6.31 -16.89
CA ARG A 182 0.35 -7.52 -17.29
C ARG A 182 0.88 -7.37 -18.71
N ASP A 183 0.04 -6.95 -19.65
CA ASP A 183 0.46 -6.71 -21.03
C ASP A 183 1.53 -5.62 -21.08
N LEU A 184 1.36 -4.55 -20.31
CA LEU A 184 2.34 -3.49 -20.20
C LEU A 184 3.67 -3.98 -19.59
N SER A 185 3.63 -4.89 -18.61
CA SER A 185 4.84 -5.50 -18.05
C SER A 185 5.61 -6.30 -19.09
N VAL A 186 4.92 -7.09 -19.93
CA VAL A 186 5.58 -7.85 -21.00
C VAL A 186 6.20 -6.91 -22.04
N GLU A 187 5.51 -5.83 -22.40
CA GLU A 187 6.04 -4.83 -23.32
C GLU A 187 7.31 -4.15 -22.77
N LEU A 188 7.29 -3.74 -21.50
CA LEU A 188 8.41 -3.00 -20.90
C LEU A 188 9.60 -3.86 -20.50
N PHE A 189 9.37 -5.10 -20.09
CA PHE A 189 10.39 -5.95 -19.44
C PHE A 189 10.56 -7.33 -20.08
N GLY A 190 9.74 -7.71 -21.06
CA GLY A 190 9.74 -9.04 -21.67
C GLY A 190 9.29 -10.17 -20.74
N CYS A 191 8.75 -9.85 -19.56
CA CYS A 191 8.29 -10.84 -18.58
C CYS A 191 7.22 -10.28 -17.63
N TYR A 192 6.50 -11.20 -16.99
CA TYR A 192 5.71 -10.89 -15.79
C TYR A 192 6.60 -10.97 -14.56
N PHE A 193 6.34 -10.13 -13.57
CA PHE A 193 6.98 -10.21 -12.27
C PHE A 193 5.95 -10.03 -11.15
N SER A 194 6.20 -10.68 -10.02
CA SER A 194 5.32 -10.59 -8.86
C SER A 194 5.58 -9.29 -8.09
N LEU A 195 4.49 -8.63 -7.72
CA LEU A 195 4.47 -7.61 -6.68
C LEU A 195 4.13 -8.33 -5.37
N MET A 196 5.09 -9.07 -4.79
CA MET A 196 4.99 -9.67 -3.45
C MET A 196 6.19 -9.28 -2.61
#